data_AF-A0A8R7Q1Q2-F1
#
_entry.id   AF-A0A8R7Q1Q2-F1
#
_cell.length_a   1.000
_cell.length_b   1.000
_cell.length_c   1.000
_cell.angle_alpha   90.00
_cell.angle_beta   90.00
_cell.angle_gamma   90.00
#
_symmetry.space_group_name_H-M   'P 1'
#
loop_
_entity.id
_entity.type
_entity.pdbx_description
1 polymer ?
#
loop_
_entity_poly.entity_id
_entity_poly.type
_entity_poly.pdbx_seq_one_letter_code
_entity_poly.pdbx_strand_id
1 'polypeptide(L)'
;MANNLNLALQAANPAFKDNILKWGCKVPAVPTNSYGPLSGYLVFNLMHSWHDGTLYFPVPKDDFELRKCFLVHILKYEENEVLNNIPVLERSIIDRIKRWTFQRGSSSNNDY
;
A
#
# COMPACT_ATOMS: atom_id res chain seq x y z
N MET A 1 28.58 -17.34 2.11
CA MET A 1 27.20 -17.56 1.61
C MET A 1 26.67 -16.36 0.83
N ALA A 2 26.71 -15.14 1.37
CA ALA A 2 26.19 -13.95 0.68
C ALA A 2 27.01 -13.48 -0.56
N ASN A 3 28.32 -13.78 -0.66
CA ASN A 3 29.07 -13.58 -1.91
C ASN A 3 28.52 -14.41 -3.08
N ASN A 4 28.08 -15.64 -2.81
CA ASN A 4 27.52 -16.52 -3.85
C ASN A 4 26.17 -15.98 -4.35
N LEU A 5 25.41 -15.32 -3.47
CA LEU A 5 24.14 -14.68 -3.84
C LEU A 5 24.36 -13.47 -4.76
N ASN A 6 25.35 -12.62 -4.47
CA ASN A 6 25.74 -11.52 -5.37
C ASN A 6 26.14 -12.03 -6.76
N LEU A 7 26.98 -13.06 -6.81
CA LEU A 7 27.40 -13.69 -8.08
C LEU A 7 26.21 -14.28 -8.83
N ALA A 8 25.28 -14.94 -8.13
CA ALA A 8 24.06 -15.49 -8.73
C ALA A 8 23.15 -14.39 -9.31
N LEU A 9 22.95 -13.27 -8.60
CA LEU A 9 22.16 -12.15 -9.11
C LEU A 9 22.81 -11.47 -10.33
N GLN A 10 24.14 -11.31 -10.33
CA GLN A 10 24.86 -10.79 -11.49
C GLN A 10 24.77 -11.73 -12.70
N ALA A 11 24.82 -13.05 -12.47
CA ALA A 11 24.66 -14.03 -13.53
C ALA A 11 23.22 -14.01 -14.11
N ALA A 12 22.20 -13.89 -13.25
CA ALA A 12 20.80 -13.83 -13.67
C ALA A 12 20.42 -12.50 -14.33
N ASN A 13 21.01 -11.39 -13.88
CA ASN A 13 20.81 -10.05 -14.42
C ASN A 13 22.16 -9.30 -14.47
N PRO A 14 22.85 -9.32 -15.63
CA PRO A 14 24.12 -8.63 -15.80
C PRO A 14 24.07 -7.11 -15.59
N ALA A 15 22.87 -6.50 -15.65
CA ALA A 15 22.68 -5.08 -15.36
C ALA A 15 22.58 -4.78 -13.86
N PHE A 16 22.53 -5.80 -12.99
CA PHE A 16 22.51 -5.64 -11.53
C PHE A 16 23.89 -5.18 -11.03
N LYS A 17 23.98 -3.89 -10.64
CA LYS A 17 25.23 -3.26 -10.18
C LYS A 17 25.32 -3.08 -8.66
N ASP A 18 24.31 -3.55 -7.93
CA ASP A 18 24.25 -3.36 -6.49
C ASP A 18 24.97 -4.49 -5.73
N ASN A 19 25.27 -4.25 -4.46
CA ASN A 19 25.89 -5.24 -3.57
C ASN A 19 24.97 -5.50 -2.38
N ILE A 20 24.35 -6.68 -2.38
CA ILE A 20 23.37 -7.09 -1.37
C ILE A 20 23.98 -7.12 0.04
N LEU A 21 25.30 -7.30 0.17
CA LEU A 21 26.00 -7.24 1.47
C LEU A 21 25.89 -5.87 2.13
N LYS A 22 25.65 -4.82 1.34
CA LYS A 22 25.46 -3.46 1.83
C LYS A 22 24.00 -3.17 2.18
N TRP A 23 23.08 -4.08 1.86
CA TRP A 23 21.67 -3.90 2.16
C TRP A 23 21.45 -4.06 3.66
N GLY A 24 20.94 -3.00 4.29
CA GLY A 24 20.46 -3.04 5.66
C GLY A 24 18.99 -3.48 5.71
N CYS A 25 18.63 -4.29 6.70
CA CYS A 25 17.22 -4.54 7.00
C CYS A 25 16.65 -3.28 7.68
N LYS A 26 15.72 -2.59 7.01
CA LYS A 26 14.88 -1.57 7.63
C LYS A 26 13.56 -2.21 8.02
N VAL A 27 13.34 -2.38 9.31
CA VAL A 27 12.04 -2.79 9.85
C VAL A 27 11.28 -1.52 10.21
N PRO A 28 10.25 -1.14 9.44
CA PRO A 28 9.48 0.03 9.79
C PRO A 28 8.67 -0.20 11.06
N ALA A 29 8.46 0.87 11.84
CA ALA A 29 7.55 0.84 12.98
C ALA A 29 6.11 0.72 12.46
N VAL A 30 5.66 -0.53 12.32
CA VAL A 30 4.31 -0.85 11.82
C VAL A 30 3.39 -1.23 12.97
N PRO A 31 2.08 -0.96 12.86
CA PRO A 31 1.11 -1.42 13.84
C PRO A 31 1.14 -2.95 13.95
N THR A 32 1.19 -3.48 15.17
CA THR A 32 0.97 -4.89 15.43
C THR A 32 -0.52 -5.20 15.39
N ASN A 33 -0.89 -6.36 14.85
CA ASN A 33 -2.26 -6.83 14.80
C ASN A 33 -2.32 -8.27 15.30
N SER A 34 -3.20 -8.54 16.27
CA SER A 34 -3.46 -9.88 16.81
C SER A 34 -4.53 -10.65 16.03
N TYR A 35 -5.28 -9.98 15.16
CA TYR A 35 -6.37 -10.58 14.39
C TYR A 35 -5.91 -10.95 12.97
N GLY A 36 -5.45 -12.19 12.83
CA GLY A 36 -4.90 -12.76 11.58
C GLY A 36 -5.71 -12.49 10.29
N PRO A 37 -7.05 -12.56 10.29
CA PRO A 37 -7.85 -12.28 9.09
C PRO A 37 -7.71 -10.88 8.50
N LEU A 38 -7.17 -9.90 9.23
CA LEU A 38 -6.91 -8.55 8.70
C LEU A 38 -5.50 -8.36 8.14
N SER A 39 -4.61 -9.35 8.30
CA SER A 39 -3.21 -9.27 7.89
C SER A 39 -3.06 -8.84 6.42
N GLY A 40 -3.81 -9.43 5.50
CA GLY A 40 -3.75 -9.10 4.07
C GLY A 40 -4.11 -7.64 3.78
N TYR A 41 -5.18 -7.12 4.39
CA TYR A 41 -5.60 -5.73 4.22
C TYR A 41 -4.57 -4.75 4.82
N LEU A 42 -3.97 -5.10 5.97
CA LEU A 42 -2.94 -4.28 6.60
C LEU A 42 -1.67 -4.20 5.75
N VAL A 43 -1.18 -5.34 5.26
CA VAL A 43 -0.01 -5.41 4.38
C VAL A 43 -0.26 -4.58 3.12
N PHE A 44 -1.43 -4.76 2.50
CA PHE A 44 -1.82 -4.00 1.32
C PHE A 44 -1.81 -2.48 1.59
N ASN A 45 -2.50 -2.02 2.63
CA ASN A 45 -2.58 -0.59 2.94
C ASN A 45 -1.23 0.00 3.35
N LEU A 46 -0.40 -0.79 4.05
CA LEU A 46 0.97 -0.41 4.39
C LEU A 46 1.80 -0.20 3.12
N MET A 47 1.84 -1.20 2.23
CA MET A 47 2.59 -1.13 0.97
C MET A 47 2.10 0.01 0.08
N HIS A 48 0.78 0.19 -0.03
CA HIS A 48 0.21 1.27 -0.81
C HIS A 48 0.58 2.66 -0.24
N SER A 49 0.66 2.79 1.08
CA SER A 49 0.99 4.05 1.75
C SER A 49 2.50 4.26 1.91
N TRP A 50 3.32 3.26 1.58
CA TRP A 50 4.77 3.28 1.79
C TRP A 50 5.46 4.05 0.67
N HIS A 51 6.08 5.18 1.01
CA HIS A 51 6.86 5.98 0.07
C HIS A 51 8.15 6.46 0.75
N ASP A 52 9.30 6.20 0.13
CA ASP A 52 10.64 6.63 0.58
C ASP A 52 10.96 6.37 2.06
N GLY A 53 10.49 5.25 2.60
CA GLY A 53 10.76 4.89 3.99
C GLY A 53 9.78 5.48 5.00
N THR A 54 8.72 6.16 4.54
CA THR A 54 7.69 6.79 5.36
C THR A 54 6.30 6.37 4.91
N LEU A 55 5.35 6.38 5.84
CA LEU A 55 3.94 6.20 5.52
C LEU A 55 3.32 7.54 5.14
N TYR A 56 2.90 7.67 3.90
CA TYR A 56 2.24 8.86 3.37
C TYR A 56 0.82 9.00 3.94
N PHE A 57 0.17 7.87 4.25
CA PHE A 57 -1.15 7.83 4.87
C PHE A 57 -1.15 6.95 6.12
N PRO A 58 -1.89 7.34 7.18
CA PRO A 58 -2.08 6.48 8.34
C PRO A 58 -2.87 5.24 7.94
N VAL A 59 -2.37 4.06 8.30
CA VAL A 59 -3.08 2.79 8.06
C VAL A 59 -4.23 2.67 9.08
N PRO A 60 -5.49 2.52 8.64
CA PRO A 60 -6.62 2.34 9.56
C PRO A 60 -6.43 1.08 10.42
N LYS A 61 -6.85 1.16 11.69
CA LYS A 61 -6.92 -0.01 12.58
C LYS A 61 -8.30 -0.69 12.56
N ASP A 62 -9.30 0.05 12.07
CA ASP A 62 -10.66 -0.44 11.93
C ASP A 62 -10.80 -1.41 10.75
N ASP A 63 -11.52 -2.51 10.97
CA ASP A 63 -11.61 -3.61 10.02
C ASP A 63 -12.43 -3.24 8.78
N PHE A 64 -13.50 -2.48 9.00
CA PHE A 64 -14.39 -2.00 7.96
C PHE A 64 -13.68 -0.97 7.08
N GLU A 65 -12.99 0.01 7.67
CA GLU A 65 -12.18 0.95 6.90
C GLU A 65 -11.07 0.27 6.11
N LEU A 66 -10.35 -0.71 6.69
CA LEU A 66 -9.31 -1.46 5.97
C LEU A 66 -9.84 -2.17 4.72
N ARG A 67 -10.97 -2.87 4.86
CA ARG A 67 -11.64 -3.56 3.74
C ARG A 67 -12.14 -2.58 2.69
N LYS A 68 -12.66 -1.43 3.13
CA LYS A 68 -13.15 -0.38 2.25
C LYS A 68 -12.01 0.23 1.43
N CYS A 69 -10.86 0.54 2.03
CA CYS A 69 -9.67 1.02 1.32
C CYS A 69 -9.24 0.05 0.23
N PHE A 70 -9.14 -1.24 0.58
CA PHE A 70 -8.76 -2.31 -0.34
C PHE A 70 -9.75 -2.44 -1.50
N LEU A 71 -11.05 -2.47 -1.21
CA LEU A 71 -12.09 -2.58 -2.22
C LEU A 71 -12.07 -1.40 -3.19
N VAL A 72 -11.98 -0.17 -2.67
CA VAL A 72 -11.91 1.04 -3.49
C VAL A 72 -10.68 1.01 -4.39
N HIS A 73 -9.53 0.56 -3.88
CA HIS A 73 -8.33 0.43 -4.69
C HIS A 73 -8.53 -0.53 -5.85
N ILE A 74 -9.02 -1.75 -5.61
CA ILE A 74 -9.24 -2.74 -6.68
C ILE A 74 -10.22 -2.21 -7.72
N LEU A 75 -11.34 -1.63 -7.28
CA LEU A 75 -12.37 -1.13 -8.20
C LEU A 75 -11.88 0.05 -9.05
N LYS A 76 -10.89 0.81 -8.56
CA LYS A 76 -10.30 1.97 -9.25
C LYS A 76 -8.91 1.68 -9.82
N TYR A 77 -8.46 0.44 -9.80
CA TYR A 77 -7.16 0.07 -10.34
C TYR A 77 -7.09 0.44 -11.82
N GLU A 78 -5.98 1.02 -12.26
CA GLU A 78 -5.87 1.61 -13.60
C GLU A 78 -6.04 0.57 -14.71
N GLU A 79 -5.63 -0.67 -14.44
CA GLU A 79 -5.79 -1.81 -15.35
C GLU A 79 -7.05 -2.63 -15.06
N ASN A 80 -8.04 -2.06 -14.36
CA ASN A 80 -9.31 -2.74 -14.13
C ASN A 80 -10.11 -2.83 -15.45
N GLU A 81 -9.94 -3.95 -16.16
CA GLU A 81 -10.59 -4.24 -17.45
C GLU A 81 -12.13 -4.20 -17.39
N VAL A 82 -12.71 -4.39 -16.21
CA VAL A 82 -14.17 -4.41 -15.99
C VAL A 82 -14.71 -3.11 -15.39
N LEU A 83 -13.94 -2.01 -15.38
CA LEU A 83 -14.39 -0.70 -14.88
C LEU A 83 -15.70 -0.24 -15.55
N ASN A 84 -15.89 -0.56 -16.82
CA ASN A 84 -17.08 -0.21 -17.59
C ASN A 84 -18.33 -0.99 -17.15
N ASN A 85 -18.16 -2.14 -16.48
CA ASN A 85 -19.27 -2.95 -15.96
C ASN A 85 -19.85 -2.36 -14.65
N ILE A 86 -19.11 -1.48 -13.98
CA ILE A 86 -19.59 -0.77 -12.79
C ILE A 86 -20.45 0.41 -13.27
N PRO A 87 -21.74 0.52 -12.93
CA PRO A 87 -22.56 1.61 -13.46
C PRO A 87 -22.10 2.99 -12.94
N VAL A 88 -22.50 4.05 -13.65
CA VAL A 88 -21.99 5.42 -13.45
C VAL A 88 -22.20 5.90 -12.01
N LEU A 89 -23.37 5.60 -11.44
CA LEU A 89 -23.72 6.01 -10.07
C LEU A 89 -22.76 5.38 -9.05
N GLU A 90 -22.51 4.08 -9.17
CA GLU A 90 -21.62 3.30 -8.31
C GLU A 90 -20.18 3.80 -8.44
N ARG A 91 -19.71 4.10 -9.67
CA ARG A 91 -18.40 4.74 -9.88
C ARG A 91 -18.30 6.08 -9.14
N SER A 92 -19.35 6.90 -9.19
CA SER A 92 -19.38 8.19 -8.48
C SER A 92 -19.33 8.03 -6.96
N ILE A 93 -19.95 6.98 -6.40
CA ILE A 93 -19.89 6.64 -4.98
C ILE A 93 -18.46 6.23 -4.62
N ILE A 94 -17.84 5.34 -5.41
CA ILE A 94 -16.47 4.89 -5.20
C ILE A 94 -15.49 6.08 -5.23
N ASP A 95 -15.67 7.03 -6.15
CA ASP A 95 -14.86 8.26 -6.22
C ASP A 95 -15.03 9.16 -4.99
N ARG A 96 -16.24 9.24 -4.42
CA ARG A 96 -16.47 9.96 -3.16
C ARG A 96 -15.77 9.26 -1.99
N ILE A 97 -15.86 7.94 -1.90
CA ILE A 97 -15.18 7.18 -0.85
C ILE A 97 -13.65 7.37 -0.96
N LYS A 98 -13.07 7.23 -2.16
CA LYS A 98 -11.63 7.44 -2.38
C LYS A 98 -11.14 8.79 -1.87
N ARG A 99 -11.86 9.87 -2.18
CA ARG A 99 -11.52 11.23 -1.71
C ARG A 99 -11.51 11.31 -0.19
N TRP A 100 -12.53 10.77 0.47
CA TRP A 100 -12.63 10.84 1.94
C TRP A 100 -11.60 9.99 2.66
N THR A 101 -11.23 8.85 2.08
CA THR A 101 -10.28 7.90 2.66
C THR A 101 -8.82 8.37 2.51
N PHE A 102 -8.45 8.97 1.37
CA PHE A 102 -7.06 9.29 1.04
C PHE A 102 -6.72 10.79 0.99
N GLN A 103 -7.63 11.69 1.41
CA GLN A 103 -7.35 13.14 1.51
C GLN A 103 -7.45 13.71 2.93
N ARG A 104 -7.79 12.89 3.94
CA ARG A 104 -7.92 13.34 5.35
C ARG A 104 -6.57 13.55 6.05
N GLY A 105 -5.59 14.10 5.33
CA GLY A 105 -4.33 14.63 5.86
C GLY A 105 -4.26 16.16 5.90
N SER A 106 -5.24 16.88 5.34
CA SER A 106 -5.22 18.36 5.23
C SER A 106 -6.28 19.09 6.06
N SER A 107 -6.96 18.42 7.00
CA SER A 107 -7.93 19.07 7.89
C SER A 107 -7.52 18.85 9.34
N SER A 108 -6.50 19.58 9.77
CA SER A 108 -6.39 20.03 11.15
C SER A 108 -6.32 21.55 11.15
N ASN A 109 -7.01 22.13 12.13
CA ASN A 109 -7.14 23.55 12.46
C ASN A 109 -8.14 24.34 11.61
N ASN A 110 -9.41 24.31 12.05
CA ASN A 110 -10.03 25.50 12.62
C ASN A 110 -11.37 25.10 13.27
N ASP A 111 -11.28 24.59 14.50
CA ASP A 111 -12.37 24.70 15.47
C ASP A 111 -11.98 25.84 16.43
N TYR A 112 -12.53 27.03 16.20
CA TYR A 112 -12.83 28.09 17.18
C TYR A 112 -13.99 28.91 16.64
#